data_AF-A0A7L1T1Q5-F1
#
_entry.id   AF-A0A7L1T1Q5-F1
#
_cell.length_a   1.000
_cell.length_b   1.000
_cell.length_c   1.000
_cell.angle_alpha   90.00
_cell.angle_beta   90.00
_cell.angle_gamma   90.00
#
_symmetry.space_group_name_H-M   'P 1'
#
loop_
_entity.id
_entity.type
_entity.pdbx_description
1 polymer ?
#
loop_
_entity_poly.entity_id
_entity_poly.type
_entity_poly.pdbx_seq_one_letter_code
_entity_poly.pdbx_strand_id
1 'polypeptide(L)'
;VSKQMLEQVLRELQPLCTAEQQFIEKFFQLSQGAADLQVLEVKMVKSVPLSLLINCLPPFFFFLRLEEPTTRLLSEIFSCLESELRGFLDVCNKVHPFSCLQVLVTLNDSIFEMWGSSSALPSSFLNTLLGNMLLLAKSSFNKSIGTLCKEIEEAKMPSKMKGGILPSVSRFEEFVNLSEEVFRTARRRGELDKAHLRLASSVFSSINSLSTNLKVNTDMVMMENFHHIYCFLCKKKICCLEGKKREAKQRYSEHMEKYVVKYLGQPLEKLNHFFEGVKARVAQGVKEEEVSFQLAYSKQELRKVLEKYPGKEVKRALETLYRKIHKYLSPEENLLPVVWHAMEQEFIRQYQEFEDLIQRCYAGSGIAMDFTMEDLLSYFNSITLSN
;
A
#
# COMPACT_ATOMS: atom_id res chain seq x y z
N VAL A 1 -18.04 -14.62 14.60
CA VAL A 1 -17.83 -15.81 15.46
C VAL A 1 -16.52 -15.71 16.24
N SER A 2 -15.34 -15.75 15.60
CA SER A 2 -14.05 -15.72 16.31
C SER A 2 -13.86 -14.50 17.23
N LYS A 3 -14.25 -13.29 16.80
CA LYS A 3 -14.24 -12.08 17.64
C LYS A 3 -15.08 -12.24 18.91
N GLN A 4 -16.37 -12.56 18.77
CA GLN A 4 -17.29 -12.70 19.90
C GLN A 4 -16.88 -13.80 20.87
N MET A 5 -16.36 -14.93 20.35
CA MET A 5 -15.85 -16.00 21.20
C MET A 5 -14.63 -15.56 22.00
N LEU A 6 -13.68 -14.87 21.37
CA LEU A 6 -12.48 -14.36 22.04
C LEU A 6 -12.83 -13.30 23.10
N GLU A 7 -13.73 -12.37 22.80
CA GLU A 7 -14.23 -11.39 23.77
C GLU A 7 -14.87 -12.08 24.98
N GLN A 8 -15.69 -13.11 24.75
CA GLN A 8 -16.33 -13.87 25.82
C GLN A 8 -15.30 -14.62 26.68
N VAL A 9 -14.33 -15.30 26.07
CA VAL A 9 -13.26 -16.00 26.81
C VAL A 9 -12.47 -15.02 27.67
N LEU A 10 -12.08 -13.86 27.13
CA LEU A 10 -11.32 -12.85 27.88
C LEU A 10 -12.15 -12.25 29.04
N ARG A 11 -13.44 -12.01 28.82
CA ARG A 11 -14.36 -11.47 29.83
C ARG A 11 -14.53 -12.42 31.02
N GLU A 12 -14.63 -13.73 30.77
CA GLU A 12 -14.79 -14.73 31.83
C GLU A 12 -13.47 -15.04 32.56
N LEU A 13 -12.33 -15.00 31.86
CA LEU A 13 -11.01 -15.26 32.47
C LEU A 13 -10.57 -14.16 33.42
N GLN A 14 -10.86 -12.90 33.09
CA GLN A 14 -10.42 -11.75 33.88
C GLN A 14 -10.83 -11.80 35.36
N PRO A 15 -12.12 -11.97 35.73
CA PRO A 15 -12.53 -11.99 37.13
C PRO A 15 -11.96 -13.18 37.88
N LEU A 16 -11.81 -14.34 37.22
CA LEU A 16 -11.25 -15.55 37.84
C LEU A 16 -9.78 -15.37 38.22
N CYS A 17 -8.94 -14.92 37.29
CA CYS A 17 -7.52 -14.70 37.58
C CYS A 17 -7.31 -13.55 38.58
N THR A 18 -8.15 -12.52 38.54
CA THR A 18 -8.08 -11.39 39.47
C THR A 18 -8.47 -11.79 40.89
N ALA A 19 -9.56 -12.57 41.04
CA ALA A 19 -10.00 -13.05 42.35
C ALA A 19 -8.96 -13.97 43.00
N GLU A 20 -8.36 -14.88 42.22
CA GLU A 20 -7.32 -15.79 42.73
C GLU A 20 -6.05 -15.03 43.13
N GLN A 21 -5.63 -14.06 42.32
CA GLN A 21 -4.50 -13.21 42.66
C GLN A 21 -4.73 -12.43 43.97
N GLN A 22 -5.90 -11.81 44.12
CA GLN A 22 -6.27 -11.11 45.35
C GLN A 22 -6.35 -12.04 46.56
N PHE A 23 -6.81 -13.28 46.37
CA PHE A 23 -6.84 -14.30 47.42
C PHE A 23 -5.43 -14.64 47.89
N ILE A 24 -4.50 -14.93 46.98
CA ILE A 24 -3.10 -15.27 47.30
C ILE A 24 -2.41 -14.09 48.00
N GLU A 25 -2.55 -12.88 47.45
CA GLU A 25 -1.96 -11.67 48.05
C GLU A 25 -2.48 -11.41 49.47
N LYS A 26 -3.77 -11.67 49.73
CA LYS A 26 -4.39 -11.50 51.04
C LYS A 26 -4.05 -12.64 52.01
N PHE A 27 -4.11 -13.89 51.55
CA PHE A 27 -3.87 -15.08 52.36
C PHE A 27 -2.43 -15.14 52.88
N PHE A 28 -1.47 -14.81 52.02
CA PHE A 28 -0.05 -14.78 52.39
C PHE A 28 0.43 -13.40 52.90
N GLN A 29 -0.48 -12.42 53.08
CA GLN A 29 -0.18 -11.05 53.54
C GLN A 29 0.88 -10.31 52.70
N LEU A 30 0.98 -10.64 51.41
CA LEU A 30 2.03 -10.14 50.50
C LEU A 30 1.89 -8.64 50.18
N SER A 31 0.73 -8.07 50.51
CA SER A 31 0.39 -6.66 50.36
C SER A 31 0.71 -5.81 51.61
N GLN A 32 1.02 -6.42 52.77
CA GLN A 32 1.36 -5.72 54.01
C GLN A 32 2.87 -5.75 54.27
N GLY A 33 3.63 -4.91 53.57
CA GLY A 33 5.09 -4.98 53.58
C GLY A 33 5.83 -3.65 53.58
N ALA A 34 5.27 -2.58 54.15
CA ALA A 34 6.03 -1.33 54.34
C ALA A 34 5.81 -0.65 55.71
N ALA A 35 4.61 -0.72 56.29
CA ALA A 35 4.29 0.00 57.52
C ALA A 35 4.55 -0.80 58.82
N ASP A 36 4.25 -2.11 58.84
CA ASP A 36 4.32 -2.90 60.08
C ASP A 36 5.73 -3.41 60.43
N LEU A 37 6.67 -3.43 59.47
CA LEU A 37 8.04 -3.91 59.72
C LEU A 37 8.85 -2.91 60.58
N GLN A 38 8.57 -1.61 60.50
CA GLN A 38 9.24 -0.61 61.34
C GLN A 38 8.84 -0.72 62.83
N VAL A 39 7.65 -1.25 63.12
CA VAL A 39 7.17 -1.39 64.50
C VAL A 39 7.77 -2.63 65.17
N LEU A 40 8.07 -3.68 64.41
CA LEU A 40 8.63 -4.92 64.94
C LEU A 40 10.16 -4.86 65.12
N GLU A 41 10.89 -4.19 64.22
CA GLU A 41 12.34 -3.95 64.37
C GLU A 41 12.66 -3.10 65.60
N VAL A 42 11.85 -2.08 65.92
CA VAL A 42 12.11 -1.18 67.04
C VAL A 42 11.91 -1.86 68.42
N LYS A 43 11.13 -2.95 68.50
CA LYS A 43 10.88 -3.65 69.77
C LYS A 43 11.86 -4.78 70.10
N MET A 44 12.46 -5.44 69.10
CA MET A 44 13.34 -6.61 69.33
C MET A 44 14.82 -6.27 69.55
N VAL A 45 15.27 -5.06 69.20
CA VAL A 45 16.70 -4.68 69.24
C VAL A 45 17.22 -4.37 70.66
N LYS A 46 16.40 -4.43 71.72
CA LYS A 46 16.81 -3.99 73.06
C LYS A 46 17.30 -5.05 74.05
N SER A 47 17.41 -6.35 73.74
CA SER A 47 17.90 -7.27 74.80
C SER A 47 18.61 -8.58 74.45
N VAL A 48 18.94 -8.94 73.20
CA VAL A 48 19.68 -10.21 72.94
C VAL A 48 20.69 -10.06 71.79
N PRO A 49 21.93 -10.58 71.90
CA PRO A 49 22.90 -10.58 70.80
C PRO A 49 22.43 -11.42 69.60
N LEU A 50 22.68 -10.90 68.39
CA LEU A 50 22.22 -11.42 67.09
C LEU A 50 22.63 -12.88 66.79
N SER A 51 23.64 -13.42 67.49
CA SER A 51 24.19 -14.76 67.24
C SER A 51 23.31 -15.91 67.74
N LEU A 52 22.35 -15.66 68.64
CA LEU A 52 21.45 -16.69 69.17
C LEU A 52 20.10 -16.78 68.42
N LEU A 53 19.79 -15.82 67.53
CA LEU A 53 18.52 -15.77 66.79
C LEU A 53 18.52 -16.60 65.50
N ILE A 54 19.70 -17.00 65.00
CA ILE A 54 19.85 -17.69 63.71
C ILE A 54 19.26 -19.12 63.74
N ASN A 55 19.10 -19.73 64.92
CA ASN A 55 18.63 -21.11 65.06
C ASN A 55 17.15 -21.26 65.47
N CYS A 56 16.38 -20.16 65.60
CA CYS A 56 14.99 -20.22 66.10
C CYS A 56 13.94 -19.50 65.23
N LEU A 57 14.29 -18.99 64.06
CA LEU A 57 13.31 -18.41 63.14
C LEU A 57 12.82 -19.47 62.14
N PRO A 58 11.50 -19.64 61.94
CA PRO A 58 10.99 -20.44 60.83
C PRO A 58 11.50 -19.84 59.51
N PRO A 59 11.49 -20.58 58.40
CA PRO A 59 11.91 -20.12 57.07
C PRO A 59 10.99 -19.03 56.45
N PHE A 60 10.32 -18.22 57.28
CA PHE A 60 9.38 -17.16 56.90
C PHE A 60 10.09 -15.86 56.46
N PHE A 61 11.34 -15.62 56.88
CA PHE A 61 12.07 -14.38 56.57
C PHE A 61 12.68 -14.32 55.17
N PHE A 62 12.62 -15.40 54.39
CA PHE A 62 13.09 -15.40 52.99
C PHE A 62 12.10 -14.72 52.02
N PHE A 63 10.92 -14.33 52.51
CA PHE A 63 9.83 -13.79 51.72
C PHE A 63 9.83 -12.24 51.67
N LEU A 64 10.96 -11.60 51.39
CA LEU A 64 11.03 -10.12 51.31
C LEU A 64 11.44 -9.64 49.91
N ARG A 65 10.58 -9.94 48.93
CA ARG A 65 10.33 -9.25 47.62
C ARG A 65 9.39 -10.13 46.79
N LEU A 66 8.06 -9.94 46.91
CA LEU A 66 7.05 -10.95 46.49
C LEU A 66 6.15 -10.66 45.27
N GLU A 67 6.49 -9.77 44.35
CA GLU A 67 5.75 -9.75 43.06
C GLU A 67 6.00 -11.04 42.23
N GLU A 68 7.21 -11.60 42.29
CA GLU A 68 7.57 -12.84 41.58
C GLU A 68 6.84 -14.12 42.05
N PRO A 69 6.81 -14.46 43.35
CA PRO A 69 6.18 -15.70 43.84
C PRO A 69 4.66 -15.73 43.74
N THR A 70 3.95 -14.60 43.85
CA THR A 70 2.50 -14.57 43.53
C THR A 70 2.28 -14.97 42.08
N THR A 71 3.10 -14.43 41.17
CA THR A 71 3.04 -14.76 39.75
C THR A 71 3.41 -16.22 39.49
N ARG A 72 4.42 -16.76 40.17
CA ARG A 72 4.80 -18.18 40.08
C ARG A 72 3.71 -19.12 40.57
N LEU A 73 3.10 -18.84 41.72
CA LEU A 73 2.01 -19.67 42.27
C LEU A 73 0.77 -19.63 41.38
N LEU A 74 0.41 -18.45 40.85
CA LEU A 74 -0.63 -18.32 39.84
C LEU A 74 -0.30 -19.08 38.56
N SER A 75 0.98 -19.12 38.16
CA SER A 75 1.42 -19.88 36.99
C SER A 75 1.31 -21.39 37.19
N GLU A 76 1.43 -21.88 38.43
CA GLU A 76 1.17 -23.29 38.76
C GLU A 76 -0.34 -23.60 38.77
N ILE A 77 -1.14 -22.76 39.43
CA ILE A 77 -2.61 -22.91 39.50
C ILE A 77 -3.22 -22.86 38.10
N PHE A 78 -2.78 -21.92 37.27
CA PHE A 78 -3.25 -21.73 35.89
C PHE A 78 -2.27 -22.29 34.85
N SER A 79 -1.54 -23.35 35.18
CA SER A 79 -0.47 -23.90 34.33
C SER A 79 -0.91 -24.33 32.92
N CYS A 80 -2.17 -24.71 32.73
CA CYS A 80 -2.71 -25.04 31.41
C CYS A 80 -3.17 -23.81 30.60
N LEU A 81 -3.42 -22.68 31.26
CA LEU A 81 -4.15 -21.55 30.67
C LEU A 81 -3.41 -20.95 29.47
N GLU A 82 -2.09 -20.79 29.56
CA GLU A 82 -1.28 -20.26 28.46
C GLU A 82 -1.31 -21.16 27.22
N SER A 83 -1.20 -22.47 27.43
CA SER A 83 -1.23 -23.46 26.35
C SER A 83 -2.60 -23.52 25.67
N GLU A 84 -3.68 -23.55 26.46
CA GLU A 84 -5.05 -23.61 25.95
C GLU A 84 -5.44 -22.33 25.19
N LEU A 85 -5.07 -21.15 25.72
CA LEU A 85 -5.28 -19.88 25.02
C LEU A 85 -4.52 -19.83 23.71
N ARG A 86 -3.26 -20.27 23.68
CA ARG A 86 -2.49 -20.36 22.42
C ARG A 86 -3.20 -21.28 21.41
N GLY A 87 -3.63 -22.47 21.85
CA GLY A 87 -4.37 -23.41 21.00
C GLY A 87 -5.67 -22.80 20.45
N PHE A 88 -6.40 -22.08 21.28
CA PHE A 88 -7.62 -21.37 20.87
C PHE A 88 -7.36 -20.28 19.83
N LEU A 89 -6.31 -19.46 20.03
CA LEU A 89 -5.91 -18.44 19.05
C LEU A 89 -5.50 -19.07 17.71
N ASP A 90 -4.81 -20.21 17.74
CA ASP A 90 -4.44 -20.94 16.53
C ASP A 90 -5.66 -21.46 15.76
N VAL A 91 -6.68 -21.96 16.48
CA VAL A 91 -7.96 -22.35 15.87
C VAL A 91 -8.65 -21.13 15.25
N CYS A 92 -8.72 -20.01 15.98
CA CYS A 92 -9.32 -18.77 15.47
C CYS A 92 -8.63 -18.26 14.19
N ASN A 93 -7.30 -18.34 14.15
CA ASN A 93 -6.51 -17.92 13.00
C ASN A 93 -6.73 -18.80 11.75
N LYS A 94 -7.11 -20.07 11.93
CA LYS A 94 -7.33 -21.02 10.82
C LYS A 94 -8.71 -20.89 10.15
N VAL A 95 -9.67 -20.18 10.76
CA VAL A 95 -11.05 -20.09 10.25
C VAL A 95 -11.14 -19.37 8.90
N HIS A 96 -10.35 -18.32 8.70
CA HIS A 96 -10.36 -17.51 7.47
C HIS A 96 -9.00 -16.79 7.31
N PRO A 97 -8.50 -16.56 6.08
CA PRO A 97 -7.19 -15.92 5.81
C PRO A 97 -6.90 -14.60 6.53
N PHE A 98 -7.95 -13.92 7.00
CA PHE A 98 -7.88 -12.62 7.65
C PHE A 98 -8.39 -12.62 9.10
N SER A 99 -8.62 -13.80 9.69
CA SER A 99 -9.06 -13.92 11.09
C SER A 99 -8.01 -13.39 12.07
N CYS A 100 -6.73 -13.41 11.68
CA CYS A 100 -5.64 -12.84 12.47
C CYS A 100 -5.79 -11.32 12.70
N LEU A 101 -6.43 -10.59 11.79
CA LEU A 101 -6.78 -9.17 11.99
C LEU A 101 -7.78 -9.03 13.15
N GLN A 102 -8.83 -9.86 13.15
CA GLN A 102 -9.87 -9.82 14.18
C GLN A 102 -9.31 -10.20 15.55
N VAL A 103 -8.49 -11.26 15.61
CA VAL A 103 -7.82 -11.70 16.84
C VAL A 103 -6.93 -10.58 17.38
N LEU A 104 -6.12 -9.95 16.53
CA LEU A 104 -5.21 -8.88 16.93
C LEU A 104 -5.96 -7.67 17.49
N VAL A 105 -6.99 -7.18 16.79
CA VAL A 105 -7.80 -6.03 17.25
C VAL A 105 -8.47 -6.35 18.57
N THR A 106 -9.12 -7.51 18.65
CA THR A 106 -9.88 -7.92 19.84
C THR A 106 -8.99 -8.01 21.07
N LEU A 107 -7.81 -8.63 20.96
CA LEU A 107 -6.85 -8.69 22.07
C LEU A 107 -6.35 -7.31 22.48
N ASN A 108 -6.01 -6.46 21.51
CA ASN A 108 -5.45 -5.14 21.78
C ASN A 108 -6.48 -4.21 22.43
N ASP A 109 -7.74 -4.26 21.99
CA ASP A 109 -8.85 -3.50 22.57
C ASP A 109 -9.20 -4.03 23.97
N SER A 110 -9.30 -5.36 24.15
CA SER A 110 -9.59 -5.97 25.45
C SER A 110 -8.52 -5.64 26.50
N ILE A 111 -7.23 -5.78 26.13
CA ILE A 111 -6.10 -5.42 27.00
C ILE A 111 -6.16 -3.93 27.37
N PHE A 112 -6.53 -3.06 26.42
CA PHE A 112 -6.64 -1.64 26.68
C PHE A 112 -7.81 -1.30 27.63
N GLU A 113 -8.98 -1.90 27.42
CA GLU A 113 -10.15 -1.73 28.29
C GLU A 113 -9.86 -2.23 29.71
N MET A 114 -9.15 -3.36 29.84
CA MET A 114 -8.82 -3.96 31.13
C MET A 114 -7.83 -3.12 31.94
N TRP A 115 -6.91 -2.39 31.31
CA TRP A 115 -5.78 -1.77 32.02
C TRP A 115 -5.92 -0.26 32.24
N GLY A 116 -6.80 0.42 31.51
CA GLY A 116 -6.98 1.88 31.64
C GLY A 116 -5.69 2.69 31.41
N SER A 117 -5.79 4.02 31.40
CA SER A 117 -4.64 4.92 31.13
C SER A 117 -3.69 5.11 32.32
N SER A 118 -3.71 4.24 33.33
CA SER A 118 -2.81 4.34 34.48
C SER A 118 -1.45 3.77 34.12
N SER A 119 -0.44 4.63 34.00
CA SER A 119 0.96 4.29 33.71
C SER A 119 1.69 3.55 34.83
N ALA A 120 1.01 3.24 35.93
CA ALA A 120 1.54 2.45 37.03
C ALA A 120 0.66 1.21 37.22
N LEU A 121 1.11 0.09 36.63
CA LEU A 121 0.50 -1.22 36.83
C LEU A 121 1.21 -1.92 38.00
N PRO A 122 0.47 -2.53 38.95
CA PRO A 122 0.96 -3.72 39.63
C PRO A 122 1.11 -4.82 38.56
N SER A 123 2.29 -5.44 38.46
CA SER A 123 2.53 -6.53 37.50
C SER A 123 1.70 -7.76 37.87
N SER A 124 0.55 -7.96 37.21
CA SER A 124 -0.33 -9.10 37.44
C SER A 124 -0.01 -10.27 36.52
N PHE A 125 -0.27 -11.49 36.97
CA PHE A 125 -0.09 -12.72 36.19
C PHE A 125 -0.84 -12.67 34.84
N LEU A 126 -2.09 -12.21 34.89
CA LEU A 126 -2.95 -12.08 33.71
C LEU A 126 -2.38 -11.08 32.70
N ASN A 127 -1.72 -10.01 33.17
CA ASN A 127 -1.15 -9.00 32.28
C ASN A 127 0.02 -9.54 31.47
N THR A 128 0.90 -10.30 32.12
CA THR A 128 2.01 -11.01 31.46
C THR A 128 1.48 -12.02 30.44
N LEU A 129 0.49 -12.82 30.83
CA LEU A 129 -0.14 -13.81 29.97
C LEU A 129 -0.78 -13.19 28.71
N LEU A 130 -1.62 -12.16 28.89
CA LEU A 130 -2.26 -11.47 27.77
C LEU A 130 -1.24 -10.72 26.90
N GLY A 131 -0.17 -10.21 27.50
CA GLY A 131 0.98 -9.67 26.78
C GLY A 131 1.61 -10.71 25.84
N ASN A 132 1.86 -11.92 26.33
CA ASN A 132 2.37 -13.04 25.52
C ASN A 132 1.39 -13.41 24.39
N MET A 133 0.09 -13.48 24.68
CA MET A 133 -0.95 -13.75 23.66
C MET A 133 -1.01 -12.67 22.59
N LEU A 134 -0.87 -11.39 22.97
CA LEU A 134 -0.81 -10.28 22.02
C LEU A 134 0.44 -10.35 21.13
N LEU A 135 1.59 -10.75 21.67
CA LEU A 135 2.81 -10.96 20.90
C LEU A 135 2.62 -12.09 19.87
N LEU A 136 1.99 -13.19 20.26
CA LEU A 136 1.65 -14.29 19.35
C LEU A 136 0.70 -13.82 18.24
N ALA A 137 -0.36 -13.08 18.58
CA ALA A 137 -1.30 -12.54 17.60
C ALA A 137 -0.61 -11.60 16.59
N LYS A 138 0.30 -10.72 17.07
CA LYS A 138 1.13 -9.88 16.20
C LYS A 138 2.05 -10.69 15.30
N SER A 139 2.67 -11.75 15.82
CA SER A 139 3.53 -12.64 15.04
C SER A 139 2.74 -13.35 13.94
N SER A 140 1.58 -13.91 14.27
CA SER A 140 0.67 -14.55 13.32
C SER A 140 0.19 -13.57 12.24
N PHE A 141 -0.19 -12.35 12.64
CA PHE A 141 -0.57 -11.30 11.69
C PHE A 141 0.58 -10.96 10.72
N ASN A 142 1.78 -10.69 11.24
CA ASN A 142 2.95 -10.38 10.42
C ASN A 142 3.34 -11.53 9.49
N LYS A 143 3.18 -12.78 9.93
CA LYS A 143 3.36 -13.98 9.10
C LYS A 143 2.35 -14.02 7.95
N SER A 144 1.06 -13.79 8.23
CA SER A 144 0.01 -13.72 7.20
C SER A 144 0.30 -12.65 6.15
N ILE A 145 0.71 -11.45 6.57
CA ILE A 145 1.10 -10.37 5.63
C ILE A 145 2.32 -10.77 4.80
N GLY A 146 3.32 -11.42 5.42
CA GLY A 146 4.48 -11.94 4.71
C GLY A 146 4.11 -12.97 3.64
N THR A 147 3.20 -13.89 3.96
CA THR A 147 2.66 -14.86 3.00
C THR A 147 1.93 -14.18 1.85
N LEU A 148 1.08 -13.18 2.13
CA LEU A 148 0.37 -12.43 1.08
C LEU A 148 1.33 -11.68 0.15
N CYS A 149 2.37 -11.05 0.69
CA CYS A 149 3.39 -10.38 -0.14
C CYS A 149 4.11 -11.39 -1.03
N LYS A 150 4.51 -12.53 -0.47
CA LYS A 150 5.17 -13.59 -1.23
C LYS A 150 4.28 -14.14 -2.36
N GLU A 151 3.00 -14.37 -2.08
CA GLU A 151 2.03 -14.79 -3.10
C GLU A 151 1.87 -13.75 -4.22
N ILE A 152 1.94 -12.46 -3.91
CA ILE A 152 1.87 -11.37 -4.90
C ILE A 152 3.15 -11.29 -5.75
N GLU A 153 4.31 -11.52 -5.14
CA GLU A 153 5.62 -11.49 -5.82
C GLU A 153 5.83 -12.73 -6.70
N GLU A 154 5.37 -13.90 -6.25
CA GLU A 154 5.50 -15.18 -6.97
C GLU A 154 4.35 -15.42 -7.96
N ALA A 155 3.30 -14.60 -7.94
CA ALA A 155 2.16 -14.73 -8.84
C ALA A 155 2.63 -14.60 -10.29
N LYS A 156 2.39 -15.65 -11.07
CA LYS A 156 2.59 -15.64 -12.52
C LYS A 156 1.32 -15.18 -13.21
N MET A 157 1.48 -14.40 -14.28
CA MET A 157 0.35 -13.91 -15.04
C MET A 157 -0.37 -15.02 -15.82
N PRO A 158 -1.72 -15.02 -15.85
CA PRO A 158 -2.48 -15.85 -16.77
C PRO A 158 -2.08 -15.51 -18.22
N SER A 159 -1.68 -16.50 -19.01
CA SER A 159 -1.18 -16.33 -20.38
C SER A 159 -2.17 -15.71 -21.38
N LYS A 160 -3.43 -15.54 -20.98
CA LYS A 160 -4.54 -15.02 -21.81
C LYS A 160 -5.02 -13.62 -21.42
N MET A 161 -4.42 -12.96 -20.43
CA MET A 161 -4.86 -11.63 -19.98
C MET A 161 -4.66 -10.59 -21.08
N LYS A 162 -5.72 -9.90 -21.50
CA LYS A 162 -5.70 -8.85 -22.53
C LYS A 162 -5.90 -7.47 -21.87
N GLY A 163 -4.92 -6.99 -21.13
CA GLY A 163 -5.04 -5.74 -20.36
C GLY A 163 -5.93 -5.89 -19.12
N GLY A 164 -6.12 -4.79 -18.38
CA GLY A 164 -6.97 -4.73 -17.19
C GLY A 164 -6.25 -4.77 -15.85
N ILE A 165 -7.05 -4.80 -14.79
CA ILE A 165 -6.55 -4.76 -13.41
C ILE A 165 -5.92 -6.10 -13.05
N LEU A 166 -4.69 -6.04 -12.54
CA LEU A 166 -3.91 -7.20 -12.16
C LEU A 166 -4.50 -7.84 -10.89
N PRO A 167 -4.49 -9.17 -10.75
CA PRO A 167 -5.01 -9.84 -9.57
C PRO A 167 -4.35 -9.38 -8.26
N SER A 168 -3.06 -9.01 -8.31
CA SER A 168 -2.33 -8.45 -7.16
C SER A 168 -2.93 -7.12 -6.70
N VAL A 169 -3.43 -6.30 -7.62
CA VAL A 169 -4.07 -5.02 -7.34
C VAL A 169 -5.45 -5.23 -6.74
N SER A 170 -6.28 -6.09 -7.33
CA SER A 170 -7.60 -6.44 -6.76
C SER A 170 -7.48 -7.01 -5.35
N ARG A 171 -6.52 -7.91 -5.13
CA ARG A 171 -6.27 -8.50 -3.81
C ARG A 171 -5.78 -7.48 -2.79
N PHE A 172 -5.02 -6.47 -3.23
CA PHE A 172 -4.63 -5.36 -2.37
C PHE A 172 -5.83 -4.52 -1.96
N GLU A 173 -6.72 -4.18 -2.90
CA GLU A 173 -7.95 -3.46 -2.59
C GLU A 173 -8.84 -4.23 -1.61
N GLU A 174 -9.03 -5.54 -1.84
CA GLU A 174 -9.78 -6.43 -0.93
C GLU A 174 -9.20 -6.41 0.49
N PHE A 175 -7.88 -6.57 0.61
CA PHE A 175 -7.21 -6.51 1.91
C PHE A 175 -7.42 -5.16 2.59
N VAL A 176 -7.22 -4.05 1.87
CA VAL A 176 -7.42 -2.70 2.41
C VAL A 176 -8.86 -2.51 2.88
N ASN A 177 -9.84 -2.94 2.09
CA ASN A 177 -11.25 -2.86 2.42
C ASN A 177 -11.58 -3.63 3.70
N LEU A 178 -11.15 -4.89 3.78
CA LEU A 178 -11.43 -5.75 4.92
C LEU A 178 -10.70 -5.28 6.19
N SER A 179 -9.44 -4.88 6.06
CA SER A 179 -8.65 -4.49 7.21
C SER A 179 -9.11 -3.16 7.81
N GLU A 180 -9.45 -2.16 6.99
CA GLU A 180 -10.02 -0.91 7.48
C GLU A 180 -11.42 -1.10 8.07
N GLU A 181 -12.21 -2.05 7.56
CA GLU A 181 -13.48 -2.44 8.16
C GLU A 181 -13.29 -2.99 9.58
N VAL A 182 -12.35 -3.93 9.75
CA VAL A 182 -12.05 -4.57 11.04
C VAL A 182 -11.43 -3.58 12.03
N PHE A 183 -10.58 -2.67 11.56
CA PHE A 183 -9.90 -1.68 12.39
C PHE A 183 -10.66 -0.36 12.55
N ARG A 184 -11.88 -0.23 12.01
CA ARG A 184 -12.66 1.02 12.05
C ARG A 184 -12.73 1.65 13.44
N THR A 185 -12.93 0.83 14.47
CA THR A 185 -13.03 1.26 15.87
C THR A 185 -11.77 0.99 16.69
N ALA A 186 -10.72 0.44 16.06
CA ALA A 186 -9.51 0.03 16.75
C ALA A 186 -8.69 1.26 17.18
N ARG A 187 -8.30 1.32 18.45
CA ARG A 187 -7.55 2.46 18.99
C ARG A 187 -6.07 2.45 18.61
N ARG A 188 -5.51 1.28 18.28
CA ARG A 188 -4.09 1.07 17.97
C ARG A 188 -3.92 0.50 16.57
N ARG A 189 -3.52 1.36 15.61
CA ARG A 189 -3.41 1.01 14.18
C ARG A 189 -1.98 0.74 13.69
N GLY A 190 -0.96 0.91 14.54
CA GLY A 190 0.45 0.89 14.08
C GLY A 190 0.89 -0.39 13.36
N GLU A 191 0.37 -1.57 13.73
CA GLU A 191 0.67 -2.81 13.01
C GLU A 191 -0.05 -2.89 11.66
N LEU A 192 -1.28 -2.37 11.58
CA LEU A 192 -2.02 -2.29 10.32
C LEU A 192 -1.35 -1.34 9.34
N ASP A 193 -0.96 -0.15 9.79
CA ASP A 193 -0.31 0.86 8.94
C ASP A 193 1.00 0.30 8.32
N LYS A 194 1.80 -0.44 9.11
CA LYS A 194 2.99 -1.15 8.60
C LYS A 194 2.63 -2.22 7.56
N ALA A 195 1.57 -2.98 7.81
CA ALA A 195 1.11 -4.02 6.89
C ALA A 195 0.62 -3.44 5.56
N HIS A 196 -0.17 -2.36 5.60
CA HIS A 196 -0.61 -1.63 4.40
C HIS A 196 0.57 -1.15 3.57
N LEU A 197 1.55 -0.50 4.20
CA LEU A 197 2.75 -0.01 3.51
C LEU A 197 3.57 -1.12 2.88
N ARG A 198 3.74 -2.23 3.62
CA ARG A 198 4.48 -3.40 3.13
C ARG A 198 3.78 -4.05 1.93
N LEU A 199 2.47 -4.29 2.04
CA LEU A 199 1.69 -4.90 0.97
C LEU A 199 1.62 -4.00 -0.27
N ALA A 200 1.39 -2.69 -0.08
CA ALA A 200 1.43 -1.72 -1.16
C ALA A 200 2.78 -1.74 -1.91
N SER A 201 3.89 -1.84 -1.18
CA SER A 201 5.23 -1.90 -1.80
C SER A 201 5.43 -3.18 -2.60
N SER A 202 4.94 -4.33 -2.11
CA SER A 202 4.98 -5.61 -2.82
C SER A 202 4.13 -5.56 -4.11
N VAL A 203 2.92 -4.98 -4.05
CA VAL A 203 2.03 -4.79 -5.21
C VAL A 203 2.68 -3.90 -6.27
N PHE A 204 3.28 -2.77 -5.87
CA PHE A 204 3.94 -1.87 -6.83
C PHE A 204 5.10 -2.55 -7.54
N SER A 205 5.89 -3.35 -6.81
CA SER A 205 6.97 -4.15 -7.39
C SER A 205 6.43 -5.24 -8.32
N SER A 206 5.32 -5.87 -7.97
CA SER A 206 4.63 -6.88 -8.80
C SER A 206 4.12 -6.29 -10.12
N ILE A 207 3.50 -5.09 -10.10
CA ILE A 207 3.11 -4.39 -11.33
C ILE A 207 4.34 -4.14 -12.22
N ASN A 208 5.45 -3.70 -11.62
CA ASN A 208 6.70 -3.45 -12.33
C ASN A 208 7.29 -4.70 -12.99
N SER A 209 7.32 -5.83 -12.28
CA SER A 209 7.89 -7.07 -12.81
C SER A 209 6.99 -7.70 -13.88
N LEU A 210 5.68 -7.70 -13.66
CA LEU A 210 4.73 -8.39 -14.54
C LEU A 210 4.52 -7.65 -15.86
N SER A 211 4.54 -6.31 -15.87
CA SER A 211 4.29 -5.51 -17.08
C SER A 211 5.37 -5.67 -18.16
N THR A 212 6.61 -6.02 -17.78
CA THR A 212 7.74 -6.21 -18.70
C THR A 212 7.64 -7.51 -19.51
N ASN A 213 6.86 -8.47 -19.04
CA ASN A 213 6.75 -9.81 -19.62
C ASN A 213 5.47 -10.00 -20.46
N LEU A 214 4.70 -8.93 -20.70
CA LEU A 214 3.43 -9.00 -21.39
C LEU A 214 3.60 -8.84 -22.90
N LYS A 215 2.80 -9.60 -23.67
CA LYS A 215 2.53 -9.33 -25.09
C LYS A 215 1.65 -8.10 -25.31
N VAL A 216 1.13 -7.53 -24.21
CA VAL A 216 0.31 -6.32 -24.15
C VAL A 216 1.24 -5.13 -23.88
N ASN A 217 0.85 -3.92 -24.28
CA ASN A 217 1.67 -2.74 -24.03
C ASN A 217 1.90 -2.51 -22.52
N THR A 218 3.17 -2.44 -22.13
CA THR A 218 3.63 -2.20 -20.76
C THR A 218 3.09 -0.91 -20.14
N ASP A 219 3.14 0.22 -20.87
CA ASP A 219 2.71 1.52 -20.36
C ASP A 219 1.20 1.57 -20.12
N MET A 220 0.40 0.92 -20.96
CA MET A 220 -1.05 0.79 -20.79
C MET A 220 -1.39 0.01 -19.51
N VAL A 221 -0.74 -1.14 -19.29
CA VAL A 221 -0.97 -1.95 -18.10
C VAL A 221 -0.57 -1.20 -16.83
N MET A 222 0.58 -0.52 -16.86
CA MET A 222 1.04 0.35 -15.77
C MET A 222 0.03 1.46 -15.48
N MET A 223 -0.41 2.17 -16.52
CA MET A 223 -1.36 3.25 -16.43
C MET A 223 -2.70 2.80 -15.81
N GLU A 224 -3.29 1.71 -16.31
CA GLU A 224 -4.56 1.18 -15.79
C GLU A 224 -4.46 0.81 -14.30
N ASN A 225 -3.41 0.07 -13.95
CA ASN A 225 -3.25 -0.46 -12.59
C ASN A 225 -2.91 0.64 -11.58
N PHE A 226 -2.05 1.60 -11.92
CA PHE A 226 -1.76 2.73 -11.05
C PHE A 226 -2.94 3.71 -10.96
N HIS A 227 -3.72 3.88 -12.03
CA HIS A 227 -4.95 4.65 -11.97
C HIS A 227 -5.94 4.05 -10.98
N HIS A 228 -6.20 2.75 -11.08
CA HIS A 228 -7.10 2.04 -10.19
C HIS A 228 -6.65 2.17 -8.72
N ILE A 229 -5.35 1.97 -8.45
CA ILE A 229 -4.77 2.17 -7.11
C ILE A 229 -5.04 3.58 -6.60
N TYR A 230 -4.75 4.60 -7.43
CA TYR A 230 -5.00 5.98 -7.06
C TYR A 230 -6.48 6.23 -6.74
N CYS A 231 -7.40 5.73 -7.58
CA CYS A 231 -8.83 5.92 -7.44
C CYS A 231 -9.37 5.30 -6.14
N PHE A 232 -9.04 4.04 -5.83
CA PHE A 232 -9.56 3.43 -4.61
C PHE A 232 -8.92 4.05 -3.35
N LEU A 233 -7.63 4.41 -3.38
CA LEU A 233 -6.99 5.08 -2.24
C LEU A 233 -7.59 6.48 -2.00
N CYS A 234 -7.97 7.20 -3.06
CA CYS A 234 -8.70 8.47 -2.94
C CYS A 234 -10.06 8.27 -2.24
N LYS A 235 -10.78 7.20 -2.57
CA LYS A 235 -12.07 6.87 -1.94
C LYS A 235 -11.90 6.51 -0.46
N LYS A 236 -10.84 5.76 -0.11
CA LYS A 236 -10.60 5.24 1.25
C LYS A 236 -10.00 6.26 2.22
N LYS A 237 -9.19 7.21 1.74
CA LYS A 237 -8.56 8.29 2.55
C LYS A 237 -7.74 7.78 3.75
N ILE A 238 -6.91 6.76 3.52
CA ILE A 238 -6.08 6.12 4.56
C ILE A 238 -4.78 6.91 4.73
N CYS A 239 -4.58 7.49 5.91
CA CYS A 239 -3.46 8.40 6.18
C CYS A 239 -2.08 7.80 5.90
N CYS A 240 -1.82 6.56 6.32
CA CYS A 240 -0.51 5.92 6.12
C CYS A 240 -0.20 5.63 4.64
N LEU A 241 -1.23 5.53 3.79
CA LEU A 241 -1.10 5.26 2.36
C LEU A 241 -1.05 6.53 1.49
N GLU A 242 -1.08 7.72 2.06
CA GLU A 242 -1.03 8.99 1.31
C GLU A 242 0.25 9.11 0.45
N GLY A 243 1.39 8.62 0.95
CA GLY A 243 2.62 8.53 0.16
C GLY A 243 2.45 7.63 -1.07
N LYS A 244 1.84 6.45 -0.88
CA LYS A 244 1.57 5.49 -1.97
C LYS A 244 0.52 5.98 -2.96
N LYS A 245 -0.48 6.74 -2.49
CA LYS A 245 -1.46 7.41 -3.35
C LYS A 245 -0.78 8.43 -4.28
N ARG A 246 0.14 9.25 -3.76
CA ARG A 246 0.93 10.18 -4.58
C ARG A 246 1.84 9.45 -5.56
N GLU A 247 2.49 8.38 -5.13
CA GLU A 247 3.32 7.53 -6.01
C GLU A 247 2.49 6.90 -7.14
N ALA A 248 1.29 6.39 -6.84
CA ALA A 248 0.37 5.84 -7.84
C ALA A 248 -0.05 6.91 -8.86
N LYS A 249 -0.45 8.11 -8.40
CA LYS A 249 -0.78 9.22 -9.30
C LYS A 249 0.37 9.57 -10.22
N GLN A 250 1.58 9.68 -9.67
CA GLN A 250 2.77 10.01 -10.44
C GLN A 250 3.06 8.96 -11.52
N ARG A 251 3.07 7.67 -11.16
CA ARG A 251 3.31 6.60 -12.14
C ARG A 251 2.21 6.47 -13.18
N TYR A 252 0.95 6.69 -12.78
CA TYR A 252 -0.16 6.79 -13.72
C TYR A 252 0.10 7.88 -14.77
N SER A 253 0.43 9.10 -14.33
CA SER A 253 0.73 10.22 -15.24
C SER A 253 1.94 9.93 -16.14
N GLU A 254 3.04 9.41 -15.59
CA GLU A 254 4.25 9.09 -16.36
C GLU A 254 4.01 8.03 -17.43
N HIS A 255 3.27 6.97 -17.11
CA HIS A 255 2.97 5.91 -18.08
C HIS A 255 1.87 6.31 -19.07
N MET A 256 0.91 7.15 -18.65
CA MET A 256 -0.02 7.80 -19.59
C MET A 256 0.76 8.60 -20.62
N GLU A 257 1.68 9.47 -20.19
CA GLU A 257 2.51 10.28 -21.08
C GLU A 257 3.35 9.40 -22.01
N LYS A 258 4.04 8.37 -21.48
CA LYS A 258 4.81 7.42 -22.31
C LYS A 258 3.95 6.68 -23.31
N TYR A 259 2.75 6.25 -22.91
CA TYR A 259 1.79 5.59 -23.80
C TYR A 259 1.37 6.54 -24.93
N VAL A 260 0.92 7.73 -24.57
CA VAL A 260 0.52 8.82 -25.45
C VAL A 260 1.67 9.12 -26.43
N VAL A 261 2.86 9.48 -25.97
CA VAL A 261 4.02 9.80 -26.83
C VAL A 261 4.44 8.63 -27.74
N LYS A 262 4.54 7.40 -27.20
CA LYS A 262 4.99 6.23 -27.97
C LYS A 262 3.99 5.81 -29.05
N TYR A 263 2.70 5.91 -28.78
CA TYR A 263 1.65 5.55 -29.75
C TYR A 263 1.21 6.71 -30.64
N LEU A 264 1.40 7.97 -30.23
CA LEU A 264 1.20 9.18 -31.04
C LEU A 264 2.39 9.51 -31.95
N GLY A 265 3.59 9.02 -31.63
CA GLY A 265 4.69 9.04 -32.58
C GLY A 265 4.37 8.26 -33.86
N GLN A 266 3.48 7.26 -33.82
CA GLN A 266 3.14 6.41 -34.97
C GLN A 266 2.37 7.10 -36.11
N PRO A 267 1.24 7.81 -35.88
CA PRO A 267 0.44 8.38 -36.97
C PRO A 267 1.20 9.39 -37.83
N LEU A 268 2.17 10.10 -37.26
CA LEU A 268 3.01 11.08 -37.97
C LEU A 268 4.51 10.72 -37.92
N GLU A 269 4.86 9.44 -37.86
CA GLU A 269 6.23 8.96 -37.57
C GLU A 269 7.34 9.58 -38.44
N LYS A 270 7.14 9.64 -39.77
CA LYS A 270 8.15 10.21 -40.69
C LYS A 270 8.27 11.73 -40.53
N LEU A 271 7.17 12.40 -40.21
CA LEU A 271 7.14 13.83 -39.96
C LEU A 271 7.86 14.16 -38.64
N ASN A 272 7.56 13.40 -37.58
CA ASN A 272 8.29 13.43 -36.31
C ASN A 272 9.79 13.24 -36.54
N HIS A 273 10.19 12.19 -37.27
CA HIS A 273 11.62 11.93 -37.52
C HIS A 273 12.31 13.05 -38.30
N PHE A 274 11.62 13.66 -39.27
CA PHE A 274 12.15 14.80 -40.02
C PHE A 274 12.40 16.01 -39.10
N PHE A 275 11.40 16.39 -38.29
CA PHE A 275 11.51 17.56 -37.41
C PHE A 275 12.42 17.33 -36.18
N GLU A 276 12.54 16.10 -35.67
CA GLU A 276 13.59 15.75 -34.71
C GLU A 276 14.99 15.98 -35.31
N GLY A 277 15.17 15.62 -36.58
CA GLY A 277 16.41 15.90 -37.31
C GLY A 277 16.67 17.40 -37.47
N VAL A 278 15.64 18.19 -37.80
CA VAL A 278 15.73 19.66 -37.85
C VAL A 278 16.13 20.24 -36.49
N LYS A 279 15.45 19.84 -35.41
CA LYS A 279 15.77 20.26 -34.04
C LYS A 279 17.20 19.92 -33.66
N ALA A 280 17.67 18.72 -33.99
CA ALA A 280 19.05 18.31 -33.73
C ALA A 280 20.07 19.18 -34.47
N ARG A 281 19.78 19.61 -35.72
CA ARG A 281 20.66 20.53 -36.46
C ARG A 281 20.68 21.93 -35.88
N VAL A 282 19.52 22.46 -35.50
CA VAL A 282 19.44 23.76 -34.81
C VAL A 282 20.20 23.71 -33.49
N ALA A 283 20.06 22.63 -32.71
CA ALA A 283 20.80 22.42 -31.47
C ALA A 283 22.32 22.28 -31.68
N GLN A 284 22.78 21.83 -32.86
CA GLN A 284 24.18 21.81 -33.26
C GLN A 284 24.73 23.19 -33.68
N GLY A 285 23.92 24.25 -33.58
CA GLY A 285 24.32 25.63 -33.87
C GLY A 285 24.05 26.09 -35.32
N VAL A 286 23.35 25.28 -36.11
CA VAL A 286 22.89 25.70 -37.44
C VAL A 286 21.81 26.76 -37.27
N LYS A 287 21.95 27.91 -37.93
CA LYS A 287 20.93 28.96 -37.88
C LYS A 287 19.63 28.45 -38.51
N GLU A 288 18.50 28.85 -37.95
CA GLU A 288 17.18 28.39 -38.40
C GLU A 288 16.96 28.64 -39.90
N GLU A 289 17.38 29.80 -40.40
CA GLU A 289 17.34 30.18 -41.82
C GLU A 289 18.18 29.26 -42.72
N GLU A 290 19.26 28.70 -42.18
CA GLU A 290 20.21 27.87 -42.92
C GLU A 290 19.80 26.39 -43.00
N VAL A 291 18.87 25.95 -42.15
CA VAL A 291 18.36 24.57 -42.14
C VAL A 291 17.85 24.17 -43.51
N SER A 292 17.15 25.07 -44.19
CA SER A 292 16.54 24.81 -45.50
C SER A 292 17.54 24.52 -46.63
N PHE A 293 18.82 24.85 -46.44
CA PHE A 293 19.91 24.54 -47.37
C PHE A 293 20.58 23.18 -47.09
N GLN A 294 20.30 22.54 -45.95
CA GLN A 294 20.80 21.20 -45.69
C GLN A 294 20.09 20.18 -46.55
N LEU A 295 20.85 19.36 -47.29
CA LEU A 295 20.29 18.39 -48.25
C LEU A 295 19.21 17.49 -47.63
N ALA A 296 19.47 16.96 -46.43
CA ALA A 296 18.58 16.05 -45.71
C ALA A 296 17.31 16.73 -45.15
N TYR A 297 17.33 18.06 -45.01
CA TYR A 297 16.24 18.86 -44.42
C TYR A 297 15.81 20.00 -45.35
N SER A 298 16.00 19.81 -46.65
CA SER A 298 15.71 20.84 -47.65
C SER A 298 14.21 21.09 -47.80
N LYS A 299 13.83 22.23 -48.40
CA LYS A 299 12.42 22.54 -48.76
C LYS A 299 11.77 21.42 -49.58
N GLN A 300 12.55 20.76 -50.44
CA GLN A 300 12.07 19.65 -51.26
C GLN A 300 11.79 18.40 -50.42
N GLU A 301 12.68 18.07 -49.48
CA GLU A 301 12.46 16.93 -48.58
C GLU A 301 11.28 17.16 -47.63
N LEU A 302 11.11 18.39 -47.11
CA LEU A 302 9.94 18.74 -46.31
C LEU A 302 8.64 18.49 -47.09
N ARG A 303 8.53 18.96 -48.34
CA ARG A 303 7.34 18.71 -49.20
C ARG A 303 7.08 17.20 -49.39
N LYS A 304 8.12 16.42 -49.66
CA LYS A 304 8.01 14.96 -49.83
C LYS A 304 7.53 14.24 -48.56
N VAL A 305 7.87 14.76 -47.39
CA VAL A 305 7.41 14.19 -46.11
C VAL A 305 5.93 14.59 -45.89
N LEU A 306 5.56 15.84 -46.14
CA LEU A 306 4.18 16.34 -46.00
C LEU A 306 3.19 15.64 -46.94
N GLU A 307 3.58 15.35 -48.18
CA GLU A 307 2.76 14.61 -49.16
C GLU A 307 2.30 13.23 -48.67
N LYS A 308 2.98 12.65 -47.67
CA LYS A 308 2.62 11.35 -47.08
C LYS A 308 1.51 11.46 -46.04
N TYR A 309 1.15 12.67 -45.62
CA TYR A 309 0.19 12.93 -44.54
C TYR A 309 -0.94 13.87 -44.96
N PRO A 310 -1.68 13.58 -46.05
CA PRO A 310 -2.87 14.35 -46.37
C PRO A 310 -3.92 14.17 -45.26
N GLY A 311 -4.79 15.17 -45.08
CA GLY A 311 -5.75 15.19 -43.95
C GLY A 311 -6.61 13.92 -43.81
N LYS A 312 -6.98 13.30 -44.94
CA LYS A 312 -7.73 12.03 -44.98
C LYS A 312 -6.97 10.85 -44.40
N GLU A 313 -5.66 10.75 -44.66
CA GLU A 313 -4.82 9.67 -44.14
C GLU A 313 -4.54 9.88 -42.65
N VAL A 314 -4.37 11.12 -42.21
CA VAL A 314 -4.27 11.46 -40.79
C VAL A 314 -5.55 11.04 -40.04
N LYS A 315 -6.72 11.38 -40.56
CA LYS A 315 -8.01 10.95 -39.97
C LYS A 315 -8.12 9.42 -39.88
N ARG A 316 -7.77 8.68 -40.94
CA ARG A 316 -7.77 7.20 -40.95
C ARG A 316 -6.79 6.60 -39.93
N ALA A 317 -5.62 7.23 -39.76
CA ALA A 317 -4.64 6.82 -38.76
C ALA A 317 -5.19 7.01 -37.34
N LEU A 318 -5.84 8.15 -37.06
CA LEU A 318 -6.51 8.44 -35.79
C LEU A 318 -7.66 7.45 -35.50
N GLU A 319 -8.50 7.14 -36.48
CA GLU A 319 -9.58 6.13 -36.36
C GLU A 319 -9.02 4.74 -36.02
N THR A 320 -7.86 4.38 -36.60
CA THR A 320 -7.20 3.11 -36.34
C THR A 320 -6.60 3.07 -34.94
N LEU A 321 -6.05 4.19 -34.46
CA LEU A 321 -5.55 4.32 -33.09
C LEU A 321 -6.69 4.22 -32.08
N TYR A 322 -7.78 4.95 -32.28
CA TYR A 322 -8.96 4.88 -31.42
C TYR A 322 -9.45 3.44 -31.25
N ARG A 323 -9.62 2.71 -32.36
CA ARG A 323 -10.02 1.29 -32.34
C ARG A 323 -9.01 0.40 -31.63
N LYS A 324 -7.71 0.68 -31.72
CA LYS A 324 -6.68 -0.06 -30.97
C LYS A 324 -6.82 0.22 -29.47
N ILE A 325 -6.93 1.48 -29.05
CA ILE A 325 -7.09 1.85 -27.64
C ILE A 325 -8.35 1.19 -27.09
N HIS A 326 -9.50 1.34 -27.76
CA HIS A 326 -10.76 0.73 -27.36
C HIS A 326 -10.69 -0.81 -27.25
N LYS A 327 -9.89 -1.48 -28.09
CA LYS A 327 -9.77 -2.95 -28.08
C LYS A 327 -8.92 -3.49 -26.92
N TYR A 328 -7.90 -2.74 -26.50
CA TYR A 328 -6.90 -3.22 -25.55
C TYR A 328 -7.05 -2.63 -24.15
N LEU A 329 -7.65 -1.45 -24.04
CA LEU A 329 -7.95 -0.80 -22.77
C LEU A 329 -9.18 -1.45 -22.12
N SER A 330 -9.09 -1.75 -20.84
CA SER A 330 -10.18 -2.30 -20.04
C SER A 330 -11.30 -1.26 -19.85
N PRO A 331 -12.57 -1.68 -19.92
CA PRO A 331 -13.70 -0.80 -19.64
C PRO A 331 -13.87 -0.48 -18.15
N GLU A 332 -13.24 -1.24 -17.23
CA GLU A 332 -13.50 -1.16 -15.78
C GLU A 332 -13.32 0.24 -15.19
N GLU A 333 -12.30 0.99 -15.63
CA GLU A 333 -11.99 2.33 -15.11
C GLU A 333 -12.48 3.47 -16.02
N ASN A 334 -13.17 3.17 -17.12
CA ASN A 334 -13.60 4.17 -18.12
C ASN A 334 -12.47 5.12 -18.54
N LEU A 335 -11.26 4.60 -18.71
CA LEU A 335 -10.08 5.41 -19.06
C LEU A 335 -10.07 5.88 -20.51
N LEU A 336 -10.90 5.30 -21.39
CA LEU A 336 -10.88 5.58 -22.82
C LEU A 336 -11.03 7.07 -23.15
N PRO A 337 -12.02 7.82 -22.60
CA PRO A 337 -12.16 9.25 -22.89
C PRO A 337 -10.97 10.06 -22.37
N VAL A 338 -10.40 9.66 -21.23
CA VAL A 338 -9.25 10.35 -20.62
C VAL A 338 -8.01 10.17 -21.46
N VAL A 339 -7.72 8.93 -21.88
CA VAL A 339 -6.61 8.61 -22.78
C VAL A 339 -6.83 9.32 -24.12
N TRP A 340 -8.03 9.27 -24.67
CA TRP A 340 -8.33 9.90 -25.97
C TRP A 340 -8.16 11.42 -25.93
N HIS A 341 -8.59 12.07 -24.86
CA HIS A 341 -8.36 13.49 -24.68
C HIS A 341 -6.87 13.82 -24.49
N ALA A 342 -6.12 13.00 -23.75
CA ALA A 342 -4.66 13.16 -23.66
C ALA A 342 -3.98 12.99 -25.03
N MET A 343 -4.48 12.07 -25.86
CA MET A 343 -4.02 11.88 -27.24
C MET A 343 -4.32 13.11 -28.11
N GLU A 344 -5.51 13.69 -27.97
CA GLU A 344 -5.88 14.93 -28.65
C GLU A 344 -4.92 16.08 -28.28
N GLN A 345 -4.71 16.32 -26.98
CA GLN A 345 -3.84 17.41 -26.51
C GLN A 345 -2.39 17.25 -26.99
N GLU A 346 -1.84 16.05 -26.95
CA GLU A 346 -0.47 15.81 -27.44
C GLU A 346 -0.37 15.93 -28.97
N PHE A 347 -1.39 15.52 -29.72
CA PHE A 347 -1.39 15.70 -31.18
C PHE A 347 -1.46 17.19 -31.55
N ILE A 348 -2.28 17.96 -30.85
CA ILE A 348 -2.35 19.42 -30.98
C ILE A 348 -0.97 20.05 -30.71
N ARG A 349 -0.31 19.64 -29.62
CA ARG A 349 1.02 20.14 -29.25
C ARG A 349 2.05 19.85 -30.35
N GLN A 350 2.07 18.63 -30.89
CA GLN A 350 2.97 18.24 -31.98
C GLN A 350 2.71 19.03 -33.26
N TYR A 351 1.44 19.21 -33.63
CA TYR A 351 1.06 20.01 -34.79
C TYR A 351 1.55 21.45 -34.67
N GLN A 352 1.35 22.07 -33.51
CA GLN A 352 1.83 23.44 -33.24
C GLN A 352 3.36 23.54 -33.31
N GLU A 353 4.07 22.54 -32.79
CA GLU A 353 5.54 22.47 -32.86
C GLU A 353 6.05 22.36 -34.30
N PHE A 354 5.36 21.59 -35.16
CA PHE A 354 5.69 21.49 -36.57
C PHE A 354 5.43 22.80 -37.32
N GLU A 355 4.28 23.42 -37.12
CA GLU A 355 3.96 24.72 -37.73
C GLU A 355 4.98 25.80 -37.33
N ASP A 356 5.37 25.84 -36.05
CA ASP A 356 6.41 26.76 -35.57
C ASP A 356 7.78 26.49 -36.22
N LEU A 357 8.19 25.23 -36.35
CA LEU A 357 9.43 24.85 -37.05
C LEU A 357 9.37 25.17 -38.55
N ILE A 358 8.23 24.99 -39.21
CA ILE A 358 8.03 25.38 -40.61
C ILE A 358 8.18 26.90 -40.74
N GLN A 359 7.55 27.66 -39.85
CA GLN A 359 7.60 29.11 -39.87
C GLN A 359 9.02 29.65 -39.64
N ARG A 360 9.77 29.07 -38.70
CA ARG A 360 11.14 29.49 -38.36
C ARG A 360 12.18 29.03 -39.38
N CYS A 361 12.18 27.76 -39.75
CA CYS A 361 13.24 27.16 -40.57
C CYS A 361 12.97 27.23 -42.08
N TYR A 362 11.73 27.48 -42.50
CA TYR A 362 11.31 27.45 -43.90
C TYR A 362 10.50 28.70 -44.30
N ALA A 363 10.75 29.83 -43.65
CA ALA A 363 10.11 31.11 -43.95
C ALA A 363 10.12 31.45 -45.47
N GLY A 364 9.01 32.01 -45.96
CA GLY A 364 8.86 32.41 -47.36
C GLY A 364 8.81 31.27 -48.38
N SER A 365 8.75 30.00 -47.93
CA SER A 365 8.67 28.84 -48.83
C SER A 365 7.26 28.50 -49.32
N GLY A 366 6.23 29.08 -48.68
CA GLY A 366 4.82 28.75 -48.92
C GLY A 366 4.44 27.30 -48.57
N ILE A 367 5.30 26.61 -47.82
CA ILE A 367 5.03 25.24 -47.35
C ILE A 367 4.19 25.33 -46.07
N ALA A 368 3.10 24.58 -46.03
CA ALA A 368 2.22 24.44 -44.88
C ALA A 368 1.68 23.01 -44.83
N MET A 369 1.11 22.62 -43.69
CA MET A 369 0.40 21.34 -43.56
C MET A 369 -0.86 21.32 -44.43
N ASP A 370 -1.26 20.13 -44.92
CA ASP A 370 -2.45 19.93 -45.77
C ASP A 370 -3.79 20.07 -45.01
N PHE A 371 -3.72 20.18 -43.68
CA PHE A 371 -4.87 20.31 -42.80
C PHE A 371 -4.64 21.37 -41.74
N THR A 372 -5.72 21.98 -41.28
CA THR A 372 -5.72 23.03 -40.27
C THR A 372 -5.93 22.46 -38.86
N MET A 373 -5.70 23.30 -37.86
CA MET A 373 -6.08 23.03 -36.48
C MET A 373 -7.59 22.75 -36.31
N GLU A 374 -8.46 23.44 -37.08
CA GLU A 374 -9.91 23.21 -37.04
C GLU A 374 -10.29 21.83 -37.62
N ASP A 375 -9.65 21.43 -38.72
CA ASP A 375 -9.83 20.11 -39.30
C ASP A 375 -9.43 19.02 -38.30
N LEU A 376 -8.32 19.23 -37.59
CA LEU A 376 -7.84 18.30 -36.57
C LEU A 376 -8.87 18.10 -35.45
N LEU A 377 -9.38 19.19 -34.88
CA LEU A 377 -10.41 19.15 -33.83
C LEU A 377 -11.69 18.47 -34.36
N SER A 378 -12.05 18.73 -35.62
CA SER A 378 -13.16 18.06 -36.30
C SER A 378 -12.92 16.55 -36.43
N TYR A 379 -11.71 16.10 -36.73
CA TYR A 379 -11.37 14.68 -36.79
C TYR A 379 -11.58 13.99 -35.45
N PHE A 380 -11.01 14.51 -34.36
CA PHE A 380 -11.17 13.95 -33.01
C PHE A 380 -12.64 13.89 -32.58
N ASN A 381 -13.38 14.99 -32.76
CA ASN A 381 -14.82 15.04 -32.47
C ASN A 381 -15.63 14.02 -33.29
N SER A 382 -15.35 13.91 -34.59
CA SER A 382 -16.05 12.96 -35.46
C SER A 382 -15.81 11.51 -35.07
N ILE A 383 -14.58 11.17 -34.64
CA ILE A 383 -14.21 9.82 -34.20
C ILE A 383 -14.94 9.47 -32.90
N THR A 384 -14.99 10.41 -31.97
CA THR A 384 -15.71 10.25 -30.68
C THR A 384 -17.22 10.17 -30.86
N LEU A 385 -17.82 10.90 -31.80
CA LEU A 385 -19.26 10.83 -32.07
C LEU A 385 -19.68 9.56 -32.84
N SER A 386 -18.74 8.94 -33.55
CA SER A 386 -19.01 7.77 -34.39
C SER A 386 -18.86 6.43 -33.65
N ASN A 387 -18.46 6.44 -32.38
CA ASN A 387 -18.24 5.25 -31.54
C ASN A 387 -18.79 5.50 -30.14
#